data_AF-A0A1Q6SU84-F1
#
_entry.id   AF-A0A1Q6SU84-F1
#
_cell.length_a   1.000
_cell.length_b   1.000
_cell.length_c   1.000
_cell.angle_alpha   90.00
_cell.angle_beta   90.00
_cell.angle_gamma   90.00
#
_symmetry.space_group_name_H-M   'P 1'
#
loop_
_entity.id
_entity.type
_entity.pdbx_description
1 polymer ?
#
loop_
_entity_poly.entity_id
_entity_poly.type
_entity_poly.pdbx_seq_one_letter_code
_entity_poly.pdbx_strand_id
1 'polypeptide(L)'
;MIFIGLGIQYYGINYPLFNYLSSRGYVTFFLGLLLAYVVDKRAELINFQICLTIIIIIPFLIYKQYWLVLKDVKYIMIFIFYPALIFVFSSQFVSKIMHWSWINNLANISFNAFMWHYPLLEIMYVVLKLFDFKFDLCTINAMIIFSVVCFGVGTLSYILIEKPLNRVINLKIN
;
A
#
# COMPACT_ATOMS: atom_id res chain seq x y z
N MET A 1 -15.35 4.42 -15.55
CA MET A 1 -15.55 4.03 -14.14
C MET A 1 -14.84 4.94 -13.13
N ILE A 2 -13.63 5.44 -13.43
CA ILE A 2 -12.92 6.40 -12.55
C ILE A 2 -13.81 7.62 -12.21
N PHE A 3 -14.38 8.29 -13.22
CA PHE A 3 -15.27 9.45 -13.00
C PHE A 3 -16.56 9.11 -12.24
N ILE A 4 -17.09 7.90 -12.40
CA ILE A 4 -18.26 7.42 -11.64
C ILE A 4 -17.88 7.29 -10.17
N GLY A 5 -16.72 6.69 -9.87
CA GLY A 5 -16.20 6.61 -8.51
C GLY A 5 -15.95 7.98 -7.87
N LEU A 6 -15.42 8.95 -8.63
CA LEU A 6 -15.28 10.32 -8.17
C LEU A 6 -16.64 11.01 -7.92
N GLY A 7 -17.61 10.80 -8.80
CA GLY A 7 -18.97 11.33 -8.63
C GLY A 7 -19.65 10.82 -7.37
N ILE A 8 -19.56 9.50 -7.08
CA ILE A 8 -20.11 8.92 -5.84
C ILE A 8 -19.50 9.60 -4.60
N GLN A 9 -18.19 9.85 -4.62
CA GLN A 9 -17.50 10.48 -3.49
C GLN A 9 -17.84 11.95 -3.33
N TYR A 10 -17.96 12.68 -4.44
CA TYR A 10 -18.26 14.11 -4.42
C TYR A 10 -19.70 14.38 -3.98
N TYR A 11 -20.65 13.59 -4.48
CA TYR A 11 -22.07 13.75 -4.18
C TYR A 11 -22.54 12.95 -2.95
N GLY A 12 -21.66 12.22 -2.28
CA GLY A 12 -22.00 11.45 -1.07
C GLY A 12 -23.04 10.35 -1.29
N ILE A 13 -23.05 9.74 -2.49
CA ILE A 13 -24.04 8.74 -2.87
C ILE A 13 -23.80 7.46 -2.06
N ASN A 14 -24.86 6.89 -1.48
CA ASN A 14 -24.79 5.69 -0.64
C ASN A 14 -25.88 4.67 -0.98
N TYR A 15 -25.77 4.05 -2.14
CA TYR A 15 -26.57 2.89 -2.57
C TYR A 15 -25.75 1.59 -2.48
N PRO A 16 -26.39 0.41 -2.46
CA PRO A 16 -25.70 -0.88 -2.30
C PRO A 16 -24.50 -1.10 -3.24
N LEU A 17 -24.59 -0.65 -4.50
CA LEU A 17 -23.50 -0.72 -5.48
C LEU A 17 -22.74 0.60 -5.69
N PHE A 18 -23.29 1.70 -5.19
CA PHE A 18 -22.75 3.06 -5.34
C PHE A 18 -22.60 3.67 -3.96
N ASN A 19 -21.64 3.15 -3.20
CA ASN A 19 -21.27 3.67 -1.89
C ASN A 19 -19.79 4.07 -1.86
N TYR A 20 -19.35 4.64 -0.74
CA TYR A 20 -17.98 5.08 -0.55
C TYR A 20 -16.95 3.96 -0.76
N LEU A 21 -17.22 2.73 -0.31
CA LEU A 21 -16.30 1.60 -0.47
C LEU A 21 -16.17 1.17 -1.93
N SER A 22 -17.29 0.98 -2.64
CA SER A 22 -17.32 0.66 -4.07
C SER A 22 -16.66 1.76 -4.90
N SER A 23 -16.87 3.03 -4.52
CA SER A 23 -16.26 4.17 -5.19
C SER A 23 -14.72 4.15 -5.15
N ARG A 24 -14.14 3.74 -4.01
CA ARG A 24 -12.68 3.60 -3.88
C ARG A 24 -12.19 2.51 -4.82
N GLY A 25 -12.86 1.36 -4.85
CA GLY A 25 -12.56 0.28 -5.80
C GLY A 25 -12.62 0.73 -7.26
N TYR A 26 -13.68 1.44 -7.66
CA TYR A 26 -13.82 1.93 -9.04
C TYR A 26 -12.73 2.93 -9.45
N VAL A 27 -12.25 3.76 -8.52
CA VAL A 27 -11.16 4.68 -8.82
C VAL A 27 -9.84 3.93 -8.88
N THR A 28 -9.48 3.17 -7.84
CA THR A 28 -8.16 2.56 -7.73
C THR A 28 -7.93 1.44 -8.73
N PHE A 29 -8.92 0.58 -8.98
CA PHE A 29 -8.79 -0.53 -9.91
C PHE A 29 -8.59 -0.05 -11.36
N PHE A 30 -9.47 0.83 -11.83
CA PHE A 30 -9.41 1.30 -13.22
C PHE A 30 -8.24 2.25 -13.46
N LEU A 31 -7.83 3.03 -12.45
CA LEU A 31 -6.60 3.81 -12.53
C LEU A 31 -5.38 2.89 -12.59
N GLY A 32 -5.34 1.83 -11.78
CA GLY A 32 -4.29 0.81 -11.85
C GLY A 32 -4.21 0.13 -13.21
N LEU A 33 -5.35 -0.25 -13.80
CA LEU A 33 -5.42 -0.84 -15.13
C LEU A 33 -4.85 0.12 -16.21
N LEU A 34 -5.21 1.41 -16.12
CA LEU A 34 -4.71 2.42 -17.04
C LEU A 34 -3.20 2.61 -16.89
N LEU A 35 -2.71 2.65 -15.66
CA LEU A 35 -1.27 2.75 -15.38
C LEU A 35 -0.50 1.54 -15.90
N ALA A 36 -1.01 0.33 -15.70
CA ALA A 36 -0.39 -0.89 -16.24
C ALA A 36 -0.27 -0.81 -17.77
N TYR A 37 -1.34 -0.41 -18.46
CA TYR A 37 -1.31 -0.22 -19.92
C TYR A 37 -0.28 0.82 -20.38
N VAL A 38 -0.15 1.92 -19.63
CA VAL A 38 0.81 2.99 -19.94
C VAL A 38 2.25 2.54 -19.68
N VAL A 39 2.50 1.83 -18.58
CA VAL A 39 3.82 1.24 -18.29
C VAL A 39 4.22 0.28 -19.40
N ASP A 40 3.35 -0.64 -19.79
CA ASP A 40 3.69 -1.68 -20.77
C ASP A 40 3.95 -1.12 -22.18
N LYS A 41 3.17 -0.12 -22.62
CA LYS A 41 3.23 0.36 -24.01
C LYS A 41 3.96 1.69 -24.21
N ARG A 42 4.11 2.50 -23.16
CA ARG A 42 4.55 3.91 -23.27
C ARG A 42 5.48 4.35 -22.13
N ALA A 43 6.11 3.43 -21.41
CA ALA A 43 7.05 3.78 -20.34
C ALA A 43 8.18 4.71 -20.80
N GLU A 44 8.62 4.61 -22.07
CA GLU A 44 9.69 5.45 -22.63
C GLU A 44 9.34 6.94 -22.70
N LEU A 45 8.05 7.30 -22.71
CA LEU A 45 7.59 8.69 -22.74
C LEU A 45 7.68 9.36 -21.36
N ILE A 46 7.98 8.59 -20.31
CA ILE A 46 7.88 9.05 -18.94
C ILE A 46 9.27 9.32 -18.40
N ASN A 47 9.51 10.60 -18.09
CA ASN A 47 10.81 11.02 -17.58
C ASN A 47 10.96 10.64 -16.09
N PHE A 48 11.85 9.68 -15.83
CA PHE A 48 12.21 9.22 -14.49
C PHE A 48 12.57 10.37 -13.53
N GLN A 49 13.30 11.39 -14.00
CA GLN A 49 13.73 12.51 -13.16
C GLN A 49 12.54 13.35 -12.67
N ILE A 50 11.52 13.54 -13.53
CA ILE A 50 10.30 14.26 -13.17
C ILE A 50 9.52 13.46 -12.11
N CYS A 51 9.35 12.15 -12.32
CA CYS A 51 8.66 11.29 -11.34
C CYS A 51 9.38 11.27 -9.99
N LEU A 52 10.71 11.19 -9.98
CA LEU A 52 11.49 11.23 -8.74
C LEU A 52 11.37 12.58 -8.02
N THR A 53 11.36 13.68 -8.79
CA THR A 53 11.14 15.03 -8.26
C THR A 53 9.76 15.14 -7.61
N ILE A 54 8.71 14.62 -8.24
CA ILE A 54 7.34 14.59 -7.70
C ILE A 54 7.28 13.84 -6.36
N ILE A 55 7.94 12.68 -6.26
CA ILE A 55 7.96 11.86 -5.04
C ILE A 55 8.62 12.59 -3.87
N ILE A 56 9.59 13.47 -4.13
CA ILE A 56 10.28 14.26 -3.09
C ILE A 56 9.49 15.52 -2.73
N ILE A 57 8.99 16.24 -3.74
CA ILE A 57 8.33 17.54 -3.55
C ILE A 57 6.99 17.38 -2.82
N ILE A 58 6.16 16.40 -3.19
CA ILE A 58 4.82 16.27 -2.60
C ILE A 58 4.88 16.05 -1.08
N PRO A 59 5.66 15.10 -0.52
CA PRO A 59 5.83 14.96 0.91
C PRO A 59 6.43 16.21 1.57
N PHE A 60 7.39 16.86 0.92
CA PHE A 60 7.98 18.10 1.42
C PHE A 60 6.93 19.23 1.55
N LEU A 61 6.06 19.38 0.55
CA LEU A 61 4.95 20.34 0.59
C LEU A 61 3.92 19.98 1.66
N ILE A 62 3.60 18.70 1.83
CA ILE A 62 2.70 18.26 2.92
C ILE A 62 3.30 18.60 4.29
N TYR A 63 4.61 18.42 4.47
CA TYR A 63 5.29 18.71 5.72
C TYR A 63 5.40 20.22 6.03
N LYS A 64 5.75 21.04 5.04
CA LYS A 64 5.98 22.49 5.24
C LYS A 64 4.72 23.34 5.09
N GLN A 65 3.80 22.96 4.21
CA GLN A 65 2.64 23.76 3.80
C GLN A 65 1.38 22.91 3.75
N TYR A 66 1.10 22.19 4.86
CA TYR A 66 -0.05 21.30 4.99
C TYR A 66 -1.39 21.94 4.55
N TRP A 67 -1.59 23.23 4.85
CA TRP A 67 -2.82 23.97 4.50
C TRP A 67 -3.07 24.05 2.99
N LEU A 68 -2.01 24.11 2.18
CA LEU A 68 -2.10 24.27 0.73
C LEU A 68 -2.50 22.97 0.03
N VAL A 69 -2.18 21.82 0.64
CA VAL A 69 -2.43 20.49 0.08
C VAL A 69 -3.72 19.88 0.63
N LEU A 70 -4.20 20.32 1.81
CA LEU A 70 -5.27 19.72 2.63
C LEU A 70 -6.57 19.38 1.87
N LYS A 71 -7.03 20.28 0.99
CA LYS A 71 -8.30 20.08 0.25
C LYS A 71 -8.20 19.01 -0.83
N ASP A 72 -7.02 18.87 -1.44
CA ASP A 72 -6.83 18.06 -2.64
C ASP A 72 -5.82 16.91 -2.45
N VAL A 73 -5.32 16.68 -1.21
CA VAL A 73 -4.33 15.61 -0.90
C VAL A 73 -4.73 14.30 -1.55
N LYS A 74 -6.02 13.93 -1.45
CA LYS A 74 -6.54 12.69 -1.99
C LYS A 74 -6.37 12.59 -3.50
N TYR A 75 -6.68 13.66 -4.24
CA TYR A 75 -6.55 13.68 -5.69
C TYR A 75 -5.09 13.72 -6.11
N ILE A 76 -4.26 14.49 -5.40
CA ILE A 76 -2.81 14.56 -5.60
C ILE A 76 -2.19 13.18 -5.39
N MET A 77 -2.59 12.46 -4.35
CA MET A 77 -2.14 11.10 -4.08
C MET A 77 -2.52 10.14 -5.22
N ILE A 78 -3.79 10.13 -5.62
CA ILE A 78 -4.33 9.18 -6.61
C ILE A 78 -3.79 9.44 -8.03
N PHE A 79 -3.75 10.69 -8.47
CA PHE A 79 -3.47 11.04 -9.87
C PHE A 79 -2.04 11.46 -10.14
N ILE A 80 -1.27 11.81 -9.11
CA ILE A 80 0.11 12.33 -9.29
C ILE A 80 1.10 11.46 -8.55
N PHE A 81 0.95 11.32 -7.23
CA PHE A 81 1.96 10.68 -6.39
C PHE A 81 2.07 9.16 -6.65
N TYR A 82 0.96 8.41 -6.57
CA TYR A 82 1.01 6.96 -6.80
C TYR A 82 1.42 6.58 -8.22
N PRO A 83 0.95 7.25 -9.30
CA PRO A 83 1.49 7.05 -10.64
C PRO A 83 2.99 7.29 -10.72
N ALA A 84 3.49 8.42 -10.20
CA ALA A 84 4.93 8.72 -10.22
C ALA A 84 5.74 7.65 -9.48
N LEU A 85 5.24 7.17 -8.35
CA LEU A 85 5.82 6.09 -7.56
C LEU A 85 5.90 4.78 -8.36
N ILE A 86 4.81 4.38 -9.02
CA ILE A 86 4.77 3.19 -9.89
C ILE A 86 5.80 3.29 -11.02
N PHE A 87 5.92 4.44 -11.69
CA PHE A 87 6.90 4.60 -12.77
C PHE A 87 8.35 4.53 -12.27
N VAL A 88 8.65 5.10 -11.10
CA VAL A 88 9.99 4.98 -10.50
C VAL A 88 10.31 3.53 -10.17
N PHE A 89 9.38 2.79 -9.57
CA PHE A 89 9.57 1.37 -9.25
C PHE A 89 9.64 0.47 -10.49
N SER A 90 8.96 0.84 -11.58
CA SER A 90 9.03 0.13 -12.86
C SER A 90 10.31 0.38 -13.66
N SER A 91 11.15 1.34 -13.25
CA SER A 91 12.39 1.65 -13.96
C SER A 91 13.40 0.49 -13.87
N GLN A 92 14.21 0.32 -14.92
CA GLN A 92 15.25 -0.73 -14.95
C GLN A 92 16.23 -0.61 -13.78
N PHE A 93 16.52 0.61 -13.31
CA PHE A 93 17.43 0.85 -12.20
C PHE A 93 16.87 0.29 -10.89
N VAL A 94 15.63 0.63 -10.56
CA VAL A 94 14.99 0.18 -9.31
C VAL A 94 14.65 -1.31 -9.38
N SER A 95 14.22 -1.81 -10.55
CA SER A 95 13.98 -3.23 -10.77
C SER A 95 15.22 -4.09 -10.46
N LYS A 96 16.42 -3.67 -10.90
CA LYS A 96 17.68 -4.37 -10.57
C LYS A 96 17.95 -4.43 -9.07
N ILE A 97 17.68 -3.34 -8.35
CA ILE A 97 17.82 -3.30 -6.89
C ILE A 97 16.83 -4.26 -6.23
N MET A 98 15.58 -4.30 -6.69
CA MET A 98 14.54 -5.19 -6.14
C MET A 98 14.86 -6.68 -6.32
N HIS A 99 15.68 -7.05 -7.31
CA HIS A 99 16.13 -8.44 -7.50
C HIS A 99 17.21 -8.89 -6.51
N TRP A 100 17.74 -8.00 -5.66
CA TRP A 100 18.68 -8.41 -4.62
C TRP A 100 17.99 -9.33 -3.60
N SER A 101 18.63 -10.45 -3.27
CA SER A 101 18.05 -11.52 -2.45
C SER A 101 17.56 -11.04 -1.07
N TRP A 102 18.28 -10.12 -0.44
CA TRP A 102 17.89 -9.54 0.85
C TRP A 102 16.67 -8.63 0.75
N ILE A 103 16.56 -7.81 -0.32
CA ILE A 103 15.42 -6.92 -0.55
C ILE A 103 14.18 -7.76 -0.87
N ASN A 104 14.32 -8.78 -1.70
CA ASN A 104 13.22 -9.70 -2.01
C ASN A 104 12.72 -10.42 -0.75
N ASN A 105 13.62 -10.91 0.11
CA ASN A 105 13.23 -11.53 1.38
C ASN A 105 12.51 -10.53 2.29
N LEU A 106 13.02 -9.29 2.41
CA LEU A 106 12.41 -8.24 3.22
C LEU A 106 11.03 -7.83 2.69
N ALA A 107 10.86 -7.76 1.36
CA ALA A 107 9.58 -7.49 0.72
C ALA A 107 8.55 -8.57 1.05
N ASN A 108 8.92 -9.85 0.97
CA ASN A 108 8.03 -10.96 1.32
C ASN A 108 7.64 -10.95 2.80
N ILE A 109 8.60 -10.68 3.70
CA ILE A 109 8.31 -10.52 5.14
C ILE A 109 7.35 -9.35 5.38
N SER A 110 7.57 -8.22 4.71
CA SER A 110 6.73 -7.03 4.84
C SER A 110 5.31 -7.29 4.34
N PHE A 111 5.16 -8.05 3.25
CA PHE A 111 3.86 -8.51 2.76
C PHE A 111 3.15 -9.41 3.78
N ASN A 112 3.85 -10.37 4.40
CA ASN A 112 3.27 -11.19 5.47
C ASN A 112 2.86 -10.36 6.69
N ALA A 113 3.70 -9.41 7.12
CA ALA A 113 3.36 -8.51 8.22
C ALA A 113 2.10 -7.70 7.88
N PHE A 114 1.96 -7.23 6.63
CA PHE A 114 0.75 -6.61 6.13
C PHE A 114 -0.44 -7.57 6.07
N MET A 115 -0.27 -8.86 5.77
CA MET A 115 -1.40 -9.79 5.83
C MET A 115 -1.88 -10.04 7.27
N TRP A 116 -0.95 -10.10 8.22
CA TRP A 116 -1.25 -10.39 9.63
C TRP A 116 -1.67 -9.17 10.45
N HIS A 117 -1.48 -7.94 9.98
CA HIS A 117 -1.78 -6.75 10.79
C HIS A 117 -3.24 -6.70 11.26
N TYR A 118 -4.20 -7.00 10.38
CA TYR A 118 -5.62 -6.88 10.71
C TYR A 118 -6.09 -7.98 11.68
N PRO A 119 -5.77 -9.28 11.44
CA PRO A 119 -6.04 -10.32 12.44
C PRO A 119 -5.38 -10.05 13.79
N LEU A 120 -4.12 -9.57 13.81
CA LEU A 120 -3.42 -9.25 15.06
C LEU A 120 -4.07 -8.07 15.80
N LEU A 121 -4.56 -7.07 15.07
CA LEU A 121 -5.28 -5.94 15.64
C LEU A 121 -6.58 -6.41 16.31
N GLU A 122 -7.33 -7.31 15.65
CA GLU A 122 -8.56 -7.89 16.21
C GLU A 122 -8.27 -8.73 17.46
N ILE A 123 -7.25 -9.60 17.42
CA ILE A 123 -6.84 -10.40 18.58
C ILE A 123 -6.48 -9.49 19.74
N MET A 124 -5.69 -8.44 19.50
CA MET A 124 -5.31 -7.48 20.53
C MET A 124 -6.54 -6.79 21.13
N TYR A 125 -7.51 -6.38 20.30
CA TYR A 125 -8.75 -5.77 20.78
C TYR A 125 -9.56 -6.71 21.69
N VAL A 126 -9.67 -7.99 21.30
CA VAL A 126 -10.35 -9.02 22.10
C VAL A 126 -9.61 -9.25 23.43
N VAL A 127 -8.29 -9.37 23.42
CA VAL A 127 -7.48 -9.57 24.63
C VAL A 127 -7.64 -8.39 25.59
N LEU A 128 -7.53 -7.14 25.10
CA LEU A 128 -7.71 -5.96 25.95
C LEU A 128 -9.10 -5.91 26.59
N LYS A 129 -10.13 -6.32 25.85
CA LYS A 129 -11.51 -6.39 26.36
C LYS A 129 -11.71 -7.50 27.39
N LEU A 130 -11.05 -8.65 27.23
CA LEU A 130 -11.18 -9.80 28.15
C LEU A 130 -10.46 -9.58 29.49
N PHE A 131 -9.31 -8.89 29.47
CA PHE A 131 -8.49 -8.65 30.67
C PHE A 131 -8.71 -7.26 31.29
N ASP A 132 -9.68 -6.48 30.78
CA ASP A 132 -10.00 -5.10 31.20
C ASP A 132 -8.77 -4.16 31.27
N PHE A 133 -7.79 -4.41 30.39
CA PHE A 133 -6.59 -3.58 30.30
C PHE A 133 -6.91 -2.25 29.63
N LYS A 134 -6.78 -1.16 30.37
CA LYS A 134 -6.88 0.21 29.86
C LYS A 134 -5.57 0.63 29.17
N PHE A 135 -5.23 -0.04 28.08
CA PHE A 135 -4.07 0.31 27.27
C PHE A 135 -4.50 1.25 26.13
N ASP A 136 -3.86 2.42 26.04
CA ASP A 136 -4.14 3.36 24.96
C ASP A 136 -3.39 2.98 23.68
N LEU A 137 -4.16 2.40 22.75
CA LEU A 137 -3.70 1.96 21.44
C LEU A 137 -3.34 3.12 20.50
N CYS A 138 -3.76 4.35 20.81
CA CYS A 138 -3.50 5.53 20.01
C CYS A 138 -2.15 6.19 20.34
N THR A 139 -1.37 5.62 21.27
CA THR A 139 -0.04 6.13 21.61
C THR A 139 1.02 5.67 20.60
N ILE A 140 2.01 6.53 20.33
CA ILE A 140 3.13 6.21 19.43
C ILE A 140 3.86 4.94 19.89
N ASN A 141 4.05 4.78 21.20
CA ASN A 141 4.71 3.61 21.77
C ASN A 141 3.92 2.32 21.49
N ALA A 142 2.59 2.36 21.66
CA ALA A 142 1.72 1.22 21.32
C ALA A 142 1.84 0.85 19.83
N MET A 143 1.84 1.85 18.94
CA MET A 143 1.97 1.63 17.50
C MET A 143 3.31 1.01 17.11
N ILE A 144 4.42 1.45 17.73
CA ILE A 144 5.75 0.89 17.49
C ILE A 144 5.80 -0.56 17.96
N ILE A 145 5.35 -0.83 19.19
CA ILE A 145 5.32 -2.18 19.76
C ILE A 145 4.46 -3.11 18.87
N PHE A 146 3.27 -2.66 18.48
CA PHE A 146 2.39 -3.42 17.60
C PHE A 146 3.05 -3.69 16.23
N SER A 147 3.73 -2.71 15.66
CA SER A 147 4.45 -2.88 14.39
C SER A 147 5.56 -3.93 14.50
N VAL A 148 6.32 -3.92 15.60
CA VAL A 148 7.36 -4.93 15.86
C VAL A 148 6.75 -6.33 15.98
N VAL A 149 5.61 -6.47 16.68
CA VAL A 149 4.88 -7.74 16.79
C VAL A 149 4.42 -8.22 15.41
N CYS A 150 3.84 -7.33 14.60
CA CYS A 150 3.42 -7.66 13.23
C CYS A 150 4.59 -8.12 12.36
N PHE A 151 5.75 -7.47 12.44
CA PHE A 151 6.96 -7.92 11.74
C PHE A 151 7.48 -9.26 12.24
N GLY A 152 7.43 -9.52 13.55
CA GLY A 152 7.81 -10.80 14.14
C GLY A 152 6.93 -11.95 13.63
N VAL A 153 5.61 -11.78 13.73
CA VAL A 153 4.63 -12.75 13.23
C VAL A 153 4.73 -12.91 11.71
N GLY A 154 4.89 -11.81 10.98
CA GLY A 154 5.09 -11.84 9.53
C GLY A 154 6.34 -12.60 9.11
N THR A 155 7.45 -12.44 9.84
CA THR A 155 8.70 -13.18 9.61
C THR A 155 8.52 -14.67 9.86
N LEU A 156 7.84 -15.04 10.95
CA LEU A 156 7.53 -16.44 11.26
C LEU A 156 6.63 -17.06 10.18
N SER A 157 5.58 -16.36 9.77
CA SER A 157 4.68 -16.76 8.68
C SER A 157 5.46 -17.01 7.38
N TYR A 158 6.34 -16.09 7.01
CA TYR A 158 7.16 -16.24 5.80
C TYR A 158 8.05 -17.49 5.85
N ILE A 159 8.76 -17.70 6.96
CA ILE A 159 9.72 -18.80 7.09
C ILE A 159 9.02 -20.16 7.18
N LEU A 160 7.92 -20.23 7.95
CA LEU A 160 7.25 -21.50 8.29
C LEU A 160 6.16 -21.90 7.30
N ILE A 161 5.51 -20.95 6.63
CA ILE A 161 4.36 -21.23 5.76
C ILE A 161 4.75 -20.96 4.31
N GLU A 162 5.13 -19.72 3.98
CA GLU A 162 5.25 -19.31 2.58
C GLU A 162 6.49 -19.91 1.90
N LYS A 163 7.64 -19.93 2.58
CA LYS A 163 8.88 -20.52 2.06
C LYS A 163 8.77 -22.02 1.75
N PRO A 164 8.21 -22.88 2.61
CA PRO A 164 8.00 -24.29 2.26
C PRO A 164 6.92 -24.47 1.20
N LEU A 165 5.83 -23.69 1.23
CA LEU A 165 4.77 -23.76 0.22
C LEU A 165 5.31 -23.47 -1.19
N ASN A 166 6.11 -22.41 -1.34
CA ASN A 166 6.74 -22.06 -2.62
C ASN A 166 7.70 -23.15 -3.12
N ARG A 167 8.39 -23.87 -2.22
CA ARG A 167 9.21 -25.03 -2.62
C ARG A 167 8.35 -26.16 -3.19
N VAL A 168 7.22 -26.47 -2.54
CA VAL A 168 6.31 -27.54 -3.01
C VAL A 168 5.66 -27.16 -4.34
N ILE A 169 5.24 -25.91 -4.52
CA ILE A 169 4.64 -25.43 -5.77
C ILE A 169 5.65 -25.52 -6.93
N ASN A 170 6.88 -25.04 -6.72
CA ASN A 170 7.92 -25.10 -7.76
C ASN A 170 8.32 -26.54 -8.12
N LEU A 171 8.21 -27.49 -7.19
CA LEU A 171 8.44 -28.92 -7.46
C LEU A 171 7.31 -29.59 -8.24
N LYS A 172 6.09 -29.04 -8.22
CA LYS A 172 4.92 -29.57 -8.94
C LYS A 172 4.78 -29.06 -10.37
N ILE A 173 5.43 -27.94 -10.68
CA ILE A 173 5.36 -27.25 -11.97
C ILE A 173 6.48 -27.70 -12.93
N ASN A 174 7.53 -28.34 -12.39
CA ASN A 174 8.56 -29.06 -13.15
C ASN A 174 8.24 -30.56 -13.22
#